data_AF-A0AA35SM04-F1
#
_entry.id   AF-A0AA35SM04-F1
#
_cell.length_a   1.000
_cell.length_b   1.000
_cell.length_c   1.000
_cell.angle_alpha   90.00
_cell.angle_beta   90.00
_cell.angle_gamma   90.00
#
_symmetry.space_group_name_H-M   'P 1'
#
loop_
_entity.id
_entity.type
_entity.pdbx_description
1 polymer ?
#
loop_
_entity_poly.entity_id
_entity_poly.type
_entity_poly.pdbx_seq_one_letter_code
_entity_poly.pdbx_strand_id
1 'polypeptide(L)'
;MKAVVLTEEGLALREVPAPEPKPNEVLVKVAASGLNRADLIMAAGRPHGALGGAGAIAGLEWAGEVAAVGAEVPEFRPGDQVMCSGAGGYAEYAVTDWGRVCPVPKATMHDALVTNGRLAAGESVLIQGASSGVGLMAIQIARLKGAGAVLATSRDAGRRARLTEFGADLALDPGDPGWVEQAREATGGKGR
;
A
#
# COMPACT_ATOMS: atom_id res chain seq x y z
N MET A 1 -24.34 -9.07 -2.75
CA MET A 1 -22.91 -9.42 -2.62
C MET A 1 -22.52 -9.41 -1.16
N LYS A 2 -21.52 -10.21 -0.78
CA LYS A 2 -20.90 -10.18 0.54
C LYS A 2 -19.91 -9.03 0.64
N ALA A 3 -19.93 -8.32 1.76
CA ALA A 3 -19.04 -7.20 2.04
C ALA A 3 -18.75 -7.08 3.54
N VAL A 4 -17.57 -6.60 3.88
CA VAL A 4 -17.19 -6.29 5.26
C VAL A 4 -17.57 -4.83 5.55
N VAL A 5 -18.52 -4.65 6.45
CA VAL A 5 -19.10 -3.34 6.82
C VAL A 5 -18.54 -2.90 8.17
N LEU A 6 -18.18 -1.62 8.26
CA LEU A 6 -17.83 -0.95 9.51
C LEU A 6 -19.08 -0.74 10.36
N THR A 7 -19.03 -1.13 11.63
CA THR A 7 -20.12 -0.99 12.60
C THR A 7 -19.59 -0.33 13.87
N GLU A 8 -20.48 0.09 14.77
CA GLU A 8 -20.08 0.64 16.06
C GLU A 8 -19.28 -0.36 16.92
N GLU A 9 -19.50 -1.66 16.68
CA GLU A 9 -18.86 -2.77 17.39
C GLU A 9 -17.61 -3.32 16.67
N GLY A 10 -17.25 -2.76 15.51
CA GLY A 10 -16.13 -3.22 14.67
C GLY A 10 -16.58 -3.71 13.28
N LEU A 11 -15.87 -4.70 12.72
CA LEU A 11 -16.13 -5.21 11.37
C LEU A 11 -17.19 -6.33 11.37
N ALA A 12 -18.16 -6.25 10.46
CA ALA A 12 -19.17 -7.29 10.28
C ALA A 12 -19.29 -7.71 8.80
N LEU A 13 -19.28 -9.02 8.54
CA LEU A 13 -19.62 -9.54 7.21
C LEU A 13 -21.14 -9.44 7.01
N ARG A 14 -21.57 -8.76 5.94
CA ARG A 14 -22.99 -8.57 5.61
C ARG A 14 -23.26 -8.86 4.14
N GLU A 15 -24.50 -9.19 3.83
CA GLU A 15 -25.00 -9.13 2.46
C GLU A 15 -25.55 -7.74 2.16
N VAL A 16 -25.07 -7.15 1.07
CA VAL A 16 -25.46 -5.80 0.60
C VAL A 16 -25.72 -5.84 -0.91
N PRO A 17 -26.48 -4.88 -1.47
CA PRO A 17 -26.61 -4.76 -2.93
C PRO A 17 -25.24 -4.61 -3.60
N ALA A 18 -25.08 -5.22 -4.78
CA ALA A 18 -23.90 -4.94 -5.59
C ALA A 18 -23.98 -3.51 -6.14
N PRO A 19 -22.88 -2.75 -6.14
CA PRO A 19 -22.88 -1.40 -6.69
C PRO A 19 -22.95 -1.44 -8.22
N GLU A 20 -23.51 -0.39 -8.80
CA GLU A 20 -23.44 -0.11 -10.23
C GLU A 20 -22.46 1.05 -10.46
N PRO A 21 -21.62 0.99 -11.50
CA PRO A 21 -20.68 2.07 -11.77
C PRO A 21 -21.41 3.31 -12.28
N LYS A 22 -21.06 4.49 -11.75
CA LYS A 22 -21.41 5.79 -12.35
C LYS A 22 -20.68 6.01 -13.68
N PRO A 23 -21.01 7.07 -14.47
CA PRO A 23 -20.40 7.31 -15.77
C PRO A 23 -18.86 7.31 -15.77
N ASN A 24 -18.21 7.79 -14.71
CA ASN A 24 -16.75 7.86 -14.58
C ASN A 24 -16.14 6.72 -13.72
N GLU A 25 -16.91 5.69 -13.38
CA GLU A 25 -16.46 4.62 -12.47
C GLU A 25 -16.26 3.29 -13.21
N VAL A 26 -15.38 2.47 -12.65
CA VAL A 26 -15.13 1.09 -13.06
C VAL A 26 -15.61 0.17 -11.96
N LEU A 27 -16.43 -0.81 -12.31
CA LEU A 27 -16.83 -1.90 -11.43
C LEU A 27 -15.86 -3.06 -11.59
N VAL A 28 -15.28 -3.52 -10.49
CA VAL A 28 -14.32 -4.63 -10.47
C VAL A 28 -14.89 -5.78 -9.65
N LYS A 29 -14.85 -6.99 -10.21
CA LYS A 29 -15.00 -8.24 -9.46
C LYS A 29 -13.72 -8.48 -8.69
N VAL A 30 -13.78 -8.32 -7.37
CA VAL A 30 -12.61 -8.37 -6.50
C VAL A 30 -12.11 -9.81 -6.37
N ALA A 31 -10.83 -10.01 -6.68
CA ALA A 31 -10.13 -11.28 -6.47
C ALA A 31 -9.32 -11.27 -5.18
N ALA A 32 -8.74 -10.12 -4.83
CA ALA A 32 -7.98 -9.93 -3.61
C ALA A 32 -8.04 -8.47 -3.14
N SER A 33 -7.87 -8.26 -1.83
CA SER A 33 -7.87 -6.92 -1.23
C SER A 33 -6.61 -6.71 -0.39
N GLY A 34 -6.07 -5.49 -0.43
CA GLY A 34 -4.93 -5.11 0.38
C GLY A 34 -5.36 -4.79 1.81
N LEU A 35 -4.62 -5.30 2.80
CA LEU A 35 -4.79 -4.92 4.20
C LEU A 35 -3.75 -3.88 4.60
N ASN A 36 -4.21 -2.64 4.74
CA ASN A 36 -3.38 -1.51 5.14
C ASN A 36 -3.57 -1.16 6.61
N ARG A 37 -2.60 -0.41 7.16
CA ARG A 37 -2.73 0.13 8.53
C ARG A 37 -3.94 1.06 8.67
N ALA A 38 -4.29 1.78 7.60
CA ALA A 38 -5.44 2.65 7.56
C ALA A 38 -6.76 1.87 7.69
N ASP A 39 -6.86 0.65 7.12
CA ASP A 39 -8.03 -0.21 7.31
C ASP A 39 -8.22 -0.58 8.79
N LEU A 40 -7.13 -0.86 9.51
CA LEU A 40 -7.18 -1.14 10.95
C LEU A 40 -7.61 0.08 11.78
N ILE A 41 -7.21 1.28 11.36
CA ILE A 41 -7.63 2.53 12.01
C ILE A 41 -9.13 2.74 11.82
N MET A 42 -9.65 2.51 10.61
CA MET A 42 -11.08 2.58 10.30
C MET A 42 -11.88 1.51 11.05
N ALA A 43 -11.38 0.27 11.10
CA ALA A 43 -11.99 -0.82 11.86
C ALA A 43 -12.09 -0.52 13.36
N ALA A 44 -11.18 0.30 13.89
CA ALA A 44 -11.22 0.79 15.28
C ALA A 44 -12.12 2.03 15.47
N GLY A 45 -12.97 2.35 14.48
CA GLY A 45 -13.94 3.45 14.55
C GLY A 45 -13.36 4.84 14.27
N ARG A 46 -12.09 4.96 13.87
CA ARG A 46 -11.46 6.26 13.57
C ARG A 46 -11.42 6.52 12.06
N PRO A 47 -11.70 7.76 11.60
CA PRO A 47 -11.67 8.06 10.17
C PRO A 47 -10.25 8.06 9.60
N HIS A 48 -10.13 7.81 8.29
CA HIS A 48 -8.92 8.02 7.52
C HIS A 48 -9.21 8.98 6.35
N GLY A 49 -8.88 10.26 6.53
CA GLY A 49 -9.32 11.31 5.62
C GLY A 49 -10.85 11.44 5.64
N ALA A 50 -11.48 11.41 4.46
CA ALA A 50 -12.93 11.42 4.33
C ALA A 50 -13.57 10.00 4.34
N LEU A 51 -12.77 8.95 4.55
CA LEU A 51 -13.22 7.56 4.49
C LEU A 51 -13.43 6.98 5.90
N GLY A 52 -14.42 6.09 6.00
CA GLY A 52 -14.80 5.38 7.22
C GLY A 52 -16.24 5.70 7.66
N GLY A 53 -16.52 5.44 8.93
CA GLY A 53 -17.84 5.64 9.53
C GLY A 53 -18.70 4.38 9.54
N ALA A 54 -19.62 4.31 10.50
CA ALA A 54 -20.55 3.20 10.63
C ALA A 54 -21.42 3.08 9.36
N GLY A 55 -21.57 1.87 8.84
CA GLY A 55 -22.27 1.56 7.61
C GLY A 55 -21.42 1.55 6.35
N ALA A 56 -20.20 2.11 6.37
CA ALA A 56 -19.31 2.07 5.21
C ALA A 56 -18.68 0.68 5.01
N ILE A 57 -18.45 0.30 3.75
CA ILE A 57 -17.70 -0.93 3.43
C ILE A 57 -16.20 -0.65 3.60
N ALA A 58 -15.51 -1.54 4.31
CA ALA A 58 -14.07 -1.45 4.57
C ALA A 58 -13.22 -1.79 3.33
N GLY A 59 -11.91 -1.55 3.41
CA GLY A 59 -10.95 -1.86 2.38
C GLY A 59 -10.64 -0.67 1.47
N LEU A 60 -9.36 -0.33 1.38
CA LEU A 60 -8.88 0.82 0.60
C LEU A 60 -8.30 0.45 -0.76
N GLU A 61 -7.92 -0.79 -0.95
CA GLU A 61 -7.25 -1.26 -2.16
C GLU A 61 -7.69 -2.68 -2.52
N TRP A 62 -7.84 -2.94 -3.80
CA TRP A 62 -8.22 -4.25 -4.32
C TRP A 62 -7.63 -4.51 -5.70
N ALA A 63 -7.57 -5.78 -6.04
CA ALA A 63 -7.18 -6.27 -7.35
C ALA A 63 -8.22 -7.26 -7.85
N GLY A 64 -8.45 -7.28 -9.16
CA GLY A 64 -9.41 -8.17 -9.77
C GLY A 64 -9.64 -7.88 -11.23
N GLU A 65 -10.79 -8.31 -11.70
CA GLU A 65 -11.19 -8.21 -13.10
C GLU A 65 -12.28 -7.14 -13.27
N VAL A 66 -12.14 -6.27 -14.26
CA VAL A 66 -13.19 -5.31 -14.62
C VAL A 66 -14.46 -6.09 -15.02
N ALA A 67 -15.56 -5.83 -14.33
CA ALA A 67 -16.86 -6.43 -14.60
C ALA A 67 -17.75 -5.52 -15.45
N ALA A 68 -17.68 -4.20 -15.23
CA ALA A 68 -18.42 -3.20 -16.00
C ALA A 68 -17.71 -1.83 -15.92
N VAL A 69 -18.03 -0.95 -16.86
CA VAL A 69 -17.52 0.42 -16.90
C VAL A 69 -18.65 1.41 -17.14
N GLY A 70 -18.52 2.60 -16.59
CA GLY A 70 -19.39 3.73 -16.91
C GLY A 70 -19.14 4.29 -18.32
N ALA A 71 -20.09 5.09 -18.81
CA ALA A 71 -20.10 5.61 -20.18
C ALA A 71 -18.96 6.60 -20.51
N GLU A 72 -18.30 7.18 -19.50
CA GLU A 72 -17.21 8.16 -19.65
C GLU A 72 -15.83 7.55 -19.37
N VAL A 73 -15.74 6.23 -19.16
CA VAL A 73 -14.46 5.53 -18.93
C VAL A 73 -13.73 5.31 -20.26
N PRO A 74 -12.52 5.87 -20.44
CA PRO A 74 -11.88 5.89 -21.76
C PRO A 74 -11.11 4.62 -22.12
N GLU A 75 -10.46 3.96 -21.16
CA GLU A 75 -9.37 3.00 -21.44
C GLU A 75 -9.59 1.59 -20.87
N PHE A 76 -10.64 1.38 -20.07
CA PHE A 76 -10.91 0.09 -19.44
C PHE A 76 -12.14 -0.59 -20.03
N ARG A 77 -12.13 -1.92 -20.06
CA ARG A 77 -13.24 -2.74 -20.53
C ARG A 77 -13.42 -4.00 -19.69
N PRO A 78 -14.61 -4.63 -19.70
CA PRO A 78 -14.82 -5.91 -19.04
C PRO A 78 -13.78 -6.96 -19.44
N GLY A 79 -13.25 -7.69 -18.44
CA GLY A 79 -12.20 -8.69 -18.60
C GLY A 79 -10.77 -8.19 -18.31
N ASP A 80 -10.54 -6.88 -18.27
CA ASP A 80 -9.21 -6.34 -17.94
C ASP A 80 -8.83 -6.66 -16.48
N GLN A 81 -7.57 -7.05 -16.26
CA GLN A 81 -7.01 -7.27 -14.92
C GLN A 81 -6.44 -5.96 -14.39
N VAL A 82 -6.89 -5.54 -13.20
CA VAL A 82 -6.57 -4.21 -12.66
C VAL A 82 -6.32 -4.24 -11.15
N MET A 83 -5.57 -3.26 -10.69
CA MET A 83 -5.53 -2.83 -9.29
C MET A 83 -6.23 -1.49 -9.14
N CYS A 84 -6.88 -1.30 -8.00
CA CYS A 84 -7.69 -0.14 -7.70
C CYS A 84 -7.39 0.38 -6.30
N SER A 85 -7.52 1.69 -6.12
CA SER A 85 -7.61 2.33 -4.81
C SER A 85 -8.95 3.06 -4.67
N GLY A 86 -9.46 3.15 -3.44
CA GLY A 86 -10.76 3.74 -3.17
C GLY A 86 -11.31 3.34 -1.81
N ALA A 87 -12.60 3.07 -1.75
CA ALA A 87 -13.29 2.57 -0.56
C ALA A 87 -14.13 1.35 -0.94
N GLY A 88 -14.38 0.46 0.02
CA GLY A 88 -15.22 -0.71 -0.17
C GLY A 88 -14.52 -1.91 -0.80
N GLY A 89 -13.18 -1.95 -0.78
CA GLY A 89 -12.40 -3.04 -1.36
C GLY A 89 -12.57 -4.39 -0.66
N TYR A 90 -13.13 -4.45 0.56
CA TYR A 90 -13.46 -5.70 1.25
C TYR A 90 -14.87 -6.18 0.90
N ALA A 91 -15.11 -6.38 -0.38
CA ALA A 91 -16.37 -6.88 -0.93
C ALA A 91 -16.11 -7.75 -2.17
N GLU A 92 -17.11 -8.50 -2.62
CA GLU A 92 -17.00 -9.28 -3.87
C GLU A 92 -16.94 -8.39 -5.12
N TYR A 93 -17.53 -7.18 -5.04
CA TYR A 93 -17.44 -6.16 -6.08
C TYR A 93 -17.22 -4.79 -5.47
N ALA A 94 -16.41 -3.97 -6.14
CA ALA A 94 -16.14 -2.60 -5.72
C ALA A 94 -16.09 -1.66 -6.93
N VAL A 95 -16.51 -0.41 -6.73
CA VAL A 95 -16.44 0.65 -7.73
C VAL A 95 -15.39 1.69 -7.34
N THR A 96 -14.70 2.24 -8.33
CA THR A 96 -13.86 3.43 -8.14
C THR A 96 -13.81 4.26 -9.41
N ASP A 97 -13.44 5.53 -9.26
CA ASP A 97 -13.17 6.42 -10.40
C ASP A 97 -12.07 5.83 -11.29
N TRP A 98 -12.23 5.90 -12.60
CA TRP A 98 -11.28 5.29 -13.55
C TRP A 98 -9.85 5.81 -13.38
N GLY A 99 -9.65 7.04 -12.90
CA GLY A 99 -8.32 7.61 -12.63
C GLY A 99 -7.59 6.94 -11.46
N ARG A 100 -8.27 6.11 -10.67
CA ARG A 100 -7.72 5.31 -9.56
C ARG A 100 -7.51 3.85 -9.91
N VAL A 101 -7.79 3.48 -11.16
CA VAL A 101 -7.57 2.14 -11.71
C VAL A 101 -6.20 2.13 -12.36
N CYS A 102 -5.44 1.06 -12.12
CA CYS A 102 -4.13 0.87 -12.71
C CYS A 102 -3.99 -0.54 -13.29
N PRO A 103 -3.62 -0.69 -14.58
CA PRO A 103 -3.39 -2.00 -15.19
C PRO A 103 -2.12 -2.70 -14.67
N VAL A 104 -1.25 -1.94 -14.01
CA VAL A 104 0.02 -2.41 -13.41
C VAL A 104 0.12 -1.81 -12.00
N PRO A 105 0.61 -2.50 -10.96
CA PRO A 105 0.75 -1.93 -9.62
C PRO A 105 1.55 -0.61 -9.61
N LYS A 106 0.88 0.53 -9.41
CA LYS A 106 1.52 1.78 -8.97
C LYS A 106 1.72 1.69 -7.47
N ALA A 107 2.93 1.33 -7.04
CA ALA A 107 3.24 1.15 -5.63
C ALA A 107 3.45 2.49 -4.92
N THR A 108 2.79 2.72 -3.79
CA THR A 108 2.98 3.87 -2.87
C THR A 108 4.45 4.20 -2.62
N MET A 109 5.32 3.18 -2.50
CA MET A 109 6.74 3.41 -2.27
C MET A 109 7.52 3.88 -3.50
N HIS A 110 7.05 3.61 -4.71
CA HIS A 110 7.62 4.24 -5.89
C HIS A 110 7.40 5.74 -5.83
N ASP A 111 6.18 6.18 -5.52
CA ASP A 111 5.91 7.61 -5.39
C ASP A 111 6.73 8.26 -4.26
N ALA A 112 6.76 7.63 -3.09
CA ALA A 112 7.51 8.13 -1.94
C ALA A 112 9.02 8.25 -2.22
N LEU A 113 9.65 7.25 -2.84
CA LEU A 113 11.10 7.26 -3.11
C LEU A 113 11.48 8.04 -4.36
N VAL A 114 10.70 7.92 -5.44
CA VAL A 114 11.08 8.38 -6.77
C VAL A 114 10.49 9.76 -7.07
N THR A 115 9.18 9.93 -6.88
CA THR A 115 8.51 11.20 -7.21
C THR A 115 8.79 12.27 -6.15
N ASN A 116 8.49 11.93 -4.88
CA ASN A 116 8.56 12.86 -3.76
C ASN A 116 9.96 12.89 -3.12
N GLY A 117 10.53 11.72 -2.85
CA GLY A 117 11.87 11.58 -2.26
C GLY A 117 13.01 11.88 -3.23
N ARG A 118 12.76 11.78 -4.54
CA ARG A 118 13.72 12.06 -5.63
C ARG A 118 15.07 11.37 -5.44
N LEU A 119 15.06 10.15 -4.91
CA LEU A 119 16.26 9.37 -4.64
C LEU A 119 17.14 9.29 -5.91
N ALA A 120 18.34 9.83 -5.82
CA ALA A 120 19.33 9.80 -6.89
C ALA A 120 20.30 8.62 -6.70
N ALA A 121 20.91 8.19 -7.82
CA ALA A 121 21.91 7.14 -7.78
C ALA A 121 23.12 7.58 -6.91
N GLY A 122 23.62 6.66 -6.10
CA GLY A 122 24.72 6.90 -5.15
C GLY A 122 24.27 7.52 -3.82
N GLU A 123 23.03 8.01 -3.69
CA GLU A 123 22.51 8.49 -2.40
C GLU A 123 22.14 7.33 -1.48
N SER A 124 22.16 7.61 -0.18
CA SER A 124 21.76 6.65 0.85
C SER A 124 20.30 6.86 1.25
N VAL A 125 19.61 5.78 1.61
CA VAL A 125 18.24 5.83 2.11
C VAL A 125 18.06 4.98 3.36
N LEU A 126 17.34 5.50 4.35
CA LEU A 126 16.92 4.78 5.54
C LEU A 126 15.43 4.45 5.46
N ILE A 127 15.10 3.16 5.40
CA ILE A 127 13.73 2.65 5.33
C ILE A 127 13.33 2.17 6.72
N GLN A 128 12.40 2.87 7.35
CA GLN A 128 11.90 2.51 8.67
C GLN A 128 10.75 1.52 8.61
N GLY A 129 10.75 0.50 9.48
CA GLY A 129 9.73 -0.55 9.44
C GLY A 129 9.80 -1.37 8.13
N ALA A 130 11.02 -1.62 7.68
CA ALA A 130 11.35 -2.20 6.39
C ALA A 130 10.83 -3.64 6.19
N SER A 131 10.50 -4.35 7.28
CA SER A 131 9.91 -5.69 7.23
C SER A 131 8.41 -5.72 6.92
N SER A 132 7.80 -4.57 6.62
CA SER A 132 6.44 -4.47 6.07
C SER A 132 6.42 -4.69 4.56
N GLY A 133 5.25 -4.97 3.97
CA GLY A 133 5.13 -5.11 2.51
C GLY A 133 5.62 -3.88 1.74
N VAL A 134 5.26 -2.67 2.20
CA VAL A 134 5.77 -1.42 1.64
C VAL A 134 7.28 -1.25 1.88
N GLY A 135 7.77 -1.62 3.06
CA GLY A 135 9.20 -1.58 3.37
C GLY A 135 10.04 -2.47 2.44
N LEU A 136 9.59 -3.69 2.17
CA LEU A 136 10.27 -4.61 1.25
C LEU A 136 10.26 -4.09 -0.18
N MET A 137 9.16 -3.46 -0.62
CA MET A 137 9.13 -2.78 -1.93
C MET A 137 10.10 -1.60 -1.96
N ALA A 138 10.18 -0.81 -0.89
CA ALA A 138 11.08 0.34 -0.80
C ALA A 138 12.55 -0.08 -0.94
N ILE A 139 12.97 -1.18 -0.31
CA ILE A 139 14.34 -1.71 -0.41
C ILE A 139 14.65 -2.03 -1.88
N GLN A 140 13.77 -2.77 -2.54
CA GLN A 140 13.97 -3.18 -3.93
C GLN A 140 13.96 -1.98 -4.90
N ILE A 141 13.04 -1.03 -4.72
CA ILE A 141 13.00 0.20 -5.52
C ILE A 141 14.30 1.01 -5.34
N ALA A 142 14.79 1.17 -4.11
CA ALA A 142 16.02 1.89 -3.84
C ALA A 142 17.23 1.24 -4.53
N ARG A 143 17.31 -0.10 -4.51
CA ARG A 143 18.34 -0.85 -5.24
C ARG A 143 18.25 -0.67 -6.75
N LEU A 144 17.06 -0.76 -7.32
CA LEU A 144 16.84 -0.54 -8.75
C LEU A 144 17.11 0.91 -9.18
N LYS A 145 17.00 1.88 -8.26
CA LYS A 145 17.39 3.28 -8.49
C LYS A 145 18.88 3.56 -8.32
N GLY A 146 19.67 2.56 -7.94
CA GLY A 146 21.12 2.68 -7.78
C GLY A 146 21.51 3.43 -6.50
N ALA A 147 20.72 3.32 -5.43
CA ALA A 147 21.12 3.84 -4.12
C ALA A 147 22.51 3.32 -3.73
N GLY A 148 23.33 4.21 -3.15
CA GLY A 148 24.67 3.87 -2.68
C GLY A 148 24.64 3.04 -1.39
N ALA A 149 23.69 3.32 -0.50
CA ALA A 149 23.44 2.50 0.69
C ALA A 149 21.94 2.44 1.01
N VAL A 150 21.43 1.23 1.26
CA VAL A 150 20.05 0.97 1.67
C VAL A 150 20.06 0.45 3.09
N LEU A 151 19.74 1.33 4.03
CA LEU A 151 19.60 1.01 5.45
C LEU A 151 18.14 0.69 5.74
N ALA A 152 17.89 -0.33 6.57
CA ALA A 152 16.55 -0.85 6.80
C ALA A 152 16.35 -1.18 8.28
N THR A 153 15.26 -0.71 8.90
CA THR A 153 14.98 -0.99 10.32
C THR A 153 13.85 -2.00 10.50
N SER A 154 13.96 -2.89 11.49
CA SER A 154 12.88 -3.77 11.93
C SER A 154 13.08 -4.15 13.39
N ARG A 155 12.00 -4.13 14.19
CA ARG A 155 12.05 -4.56 15.61
C ARG A 155 12.08 -6.07 15.79
N ASP A 156 11.49 -6.80 14.85
CA ASP A 156 11.49 -8.26 14.87
C ASP A 156 12.83 -8.77 14.32
N ALA A 157 13.58 -9.49 15.14
CA ALA A 157 14.91 -9.98 14.80
C ALA A 157 14.91 -10.97 13.62
N GLY A 158 13.91 -11.87 13.56
CA GLY A 158 13.78 -12.85 12.49
C GLY A 158 13.49 -12.20 11.15
N ARG A 159 12.54 -11.25 11.10
CA ARG A 159 12.25 -10.48 9.89
C ARG A 159 13.39 -9.53 9.53
N ARG A 160 14.08 -8.96 10.51
CA ARG A 160 15.24 -8.07 10.30
C ARG A 160 16.39 -8.80 9.62
N ALA A 161 16.71 -10.01 10.07
CA ALA A 161 17.79 -10.82 9.51
C ALA A 161 17.62 -11.11 8.01
N ARG A 162 16.37 -11.11 7.53
CA ARG A 162 16.02 -11.38 6.13
C ARG A 162 16.04 -10.16 5.23
N LEU A 163 16.17 -8.94 5.77
CA LEU A 163 16.10 -7.71 4.96
C LEU A 163 17.23 -7.61 3.92
N THR A 164 18.38 -8.24 4.21
CA THR A 164 19.51 -8.34 3.28
C THR A 164 19.18 -9.21 2.06
N GLU A 165 18.31 -10.22 2.21
CA GLU A 165 17.78 -11.04 1.08
C GLU A 165 17.05 -10.17 0.04
N PHE A 166 16.49 -9.04 0.48
CA PHE A 166 15.75 -8.10 -0.38
C PHE A 166 16.62 -6.92 -0.87
N GLY A 167 17.90 -6.87 -0.48
CA GLY A 167 18.85 -5.88 -0.93
C GLY A 167 19.14 -4.74 0.05
N ALA A 168 18.80 -4.87 1.33
CA ALA A 168 19.33 -3.95 2.34
C ALA A 168 20.82 -4.19 2.56
N ASP A 169 21.63 -3.13 2.63
CA ASP A 169 23.06 -3.21 2.95
C ASP A 169 23.28 -3.30 4.46
N LEU A 170 22.39 -2.67 5.26
CA LEU A 170 22.42 -2.73 6.71
C LEU A 170 21.01 -2.86 7.30
N ALA A 171 20.83 -3.87 8.15
CA ALA A 171 19.58 -4.12 8.86
C ALA A 171 19.73 -3.75 10.35
N LEU A 172 19.02 -2.70 10.78
CA LEU A 172 19.17 -2.07 12.09
C LEU A 172 18.02 -2.43 13.04
N ASP A 173 18.34 -2.59 14.32
CA ASP A 173 17.36 -2.67 15.39
C ASP A 173 17.08 -1.27 15.94
N PRO A 174 15.89 -0.68 15.72
CA PRO A 174 15.60 0.66 16.25
C PRO A 174 15.45 0.67 17.79
N GLY A 175 15.44 -0.50 18.45
CA GLY A 175 15.48 -0.61 19.92
C GLY A 175 16.89 -0.55 20.52
N ASP A 176 17.94 -0.69 19.70
CA ASP A 176 19.34 -0.57 20.14
C ASP A 176 19.71 0.91 20.28
N PRO A 177 20.14 1.41 21.46
CA PRO A 177 20.53 2.81 21.63
C PRO A 177 21.59 3.31 20.64
N GLY A 178 22.42 2.43 20.09
CA GLY A 178 23.49 2.75 19.14
C GLY A 178 23.08 2.76 17.66
N TRP A 179 21.82 2.45 17.33
CA TRP A 179 21.40 2.25 15.93
C TRP A 179 21.61 3.47 15.03
N VAL A 180 21.49 4.68 15.60
CA VAL A 180 21.69 5.95 14.88
C VAL A 180 23.15 6.09 14.47
N GLU A 181 24.09 5.79 15.37
CA GLU A 181 25.52 5.87 15.06
C GLU A 181 25.91 4.79 14.05
N GLN A 182 25.38 3.57 14.15
CA GLN A 182 25.56 2.54 13.12
C GLN A 182 25.08 3.02 11.73
N ALA A 183 23.96 3.74 11.67
CA ALA A 183 23.46 4.32 10.41
C ALA A 183 24.38 5.42 9.87
N ARG A 184 24.92 6.29 10.74
CA ARG A 184 25.87 7.34 10.36
C ARG A 184 27.20 6.76 9.87
N GLU A 185 27.71 5.73 10.54
CA GLU A 185 28.93 5.04 10.12
C GLU A 185 28.77 4.40 8.74
N ALA A 186 27.66 3.70 8.51
CA ALA A 186 27.35 3.05 7.23
C ALA A 186 27.19 4.04 6.06
N THR A 187 26.94 5.31 6.35
CA THR A 187 26.83 6.38 5.36
C THR A 187 28.08 7.26 5.28
N GLY A 188 29.16 6.90 5.99
CA GLY A 188 30.40 7.69 6.03
C GLY A 188 30.19 9.07 6.67
N GLY A 189 29.29 9.17 7.65
CA GLY A 189 28.89 10.41 8.31
C GLY A 189 27.96 11.32 7.48
N LYS A 190 27.49 10.86 6.31
CA LYS A 190 26.61 11.63 5.42
C LYS A 190 25.14 11.34 5.73
N GLY A 191 24.34 12.38 5.88
CA GLY A 191 22.90 12.29 6.16
C GLY A 191 22.42 13.60 6.75
N ARG A 192 21.18 14.00 6.45
CA ARG A 192 20.54 15.16 7.08
C ARG A 192 19.69 14.73 8.25
#